data_AF-R5WG98-F1
#
_entry.id   AF-R5WG98-F1
#
_cell.length_a   1.000
_cell.length_b   1.000
_cell.length_c   1.000
_cell.angle_alpha   90.00
_cell.angle_beta   90.00
_cell.angle_gamma   90.00
#
_symmetry.space_group_name_H-M   'P 1'
#
loop_
_entity.id
_entity.type
_entity.pdbx_description
1 polymer ?
#
loop_
_entity_poly.entity_id
_entity_poly.type
_entity_poly.pdbx_seq_one_letter_code
_entity_poly.pdbx_strand_id
1 'polypeptide(L)'
;MTDNKKIGEVQIANEVVASIAGISASEVEGVDSMAGGITNEIAGRLGMKNPAKGVKVEVKGDTAVVDLAIYLKYGYSIPKISAQVQEKVAQAINSMTGLKVERVNVRIAGVSLESQQ
;
A
#
# COMPACT_ATOMS: atom_id res chain seq x y z
N MET A 1 -26.30 23.73 -32.90
CA MET A 1 -25.39 24.03 -31.78
C MET A 1 -25.45 22.82 -30.87
N THR A 2 -24.40 22.00 -30.88
CA THR A 2 -24.41 20.68 -30.25
C THR A 2 -24.14 20.85 -28.76
N ASP A 3 -25.13 20.52 -27.94
CA ASP A 3 -25.03 20.50 -26.48
C ASP A 3 -23.89 19.58 -26.04
N ASN A 4 -22.78 20.19 -25.64
CA ASN A 4 -21.64 19.48 -25.05
C ASN A 4 -22.03 19.09 -23.62
N LYS A 5 -22.83 18.02 -23.50
CA LYS A 5 -23.20 17.40 -22.22
C LYS A 5 -21.90 16.93 -21.57
N LYS A 6 -21.37 17.73 -20.63
CA LYS A 6 -20.22 17.37 -19.80
C LYS A 6 -20.54 16.03 -19.12
N ILE A 7 -20.02 14.94 -19.67
CA ILE A 7 -19.87 13.68 -18.97
C ILE A 7 -19.09 13.99 -17.69
N GLY A 8 -19.63 13.63 -16.53
CA GLY A 8 -19.12 14.06 -15.23
C GLY A 8 -17.65 13.71 -14.96
N GLU A 9 -17.13 14.17 -13.82
CA GLU A 9 -15.75 13.91 -13.40
C GLU A 9 -15.66 12.60 -12.59
N VAL A 10 -14.67 11.76 -12.91
CA VAL A 10 -14.36 10.54 -12.15
C VAL A 10 -13.19 10.86 -11.23
N GLN A 11 -13.38 10.71 -9.92
CA GLN A 11 -12.34 10.94 -8.93
C GLN A 11 -12.13 9.68 -8.09
N ILE A 12 -10.87 9.31 -7.89
CA ILE A 12 -10.48 8.15 -7.10
C ILE A 12 -10.09 8.62 -5.70
N ALA A 13 -10.76 8.10 -4.69
CA ALA A 13 -10.45 8.43 -3.30
C ALA A 13 -9.07 7.88 -2.91
N ASN A 14 -8.30 8.65 -2.15
CA ASN A 14 -6.98 8.24 -1.65
C ASN A 14 -7.02 6.90 -0.89
N GLU A 15 -8.12 6.62 -0.18
CA GLU A 15 -8.31 5.37 0.58
C GLU A 15 -8.36 4.13 -0.32
N VAL A 16 -8.89 4.25 -1.54
CA VAL A 16 -8.91 3.16 -2.52
C VAL A 16 -7.50 2.83 -2.97
N VAL A 17 -6.70 3.86 -3.30
CA VAL A 17 -5.30 3.70 -3.69
C VAL A 17 -4.47 3.13 -2.53
N ALA A 18 -4.72 3.58 -1.30
CA ALA A 18 -4.06 3.06 -0.10
C ALA A 18 -4.38 1.58 0.12
N SER A 19 -5.62 1.16 -0.13
CA SER A 19 -6.04 -0.24 -0.02
C SER A 19 -5.36 -1.12 -1.05
N ILE A 20 -5.29 -0.67 -2.32
CA ILE A 20 -4.57 -1.38 -3.39
C ILE A 20 -3.10 -1.55 -2.98
N ALA A 21 -2.45 -0.47 -2.56
CA ALA A 21 -1.04 -0.49 -2.16
C ALA A 21 -0.78 -1.42 -0.97
N GLY A 22 -1.64 -1.40 0.06
CA GLY A 22 -1.51 -2.26 1.23
C GLY A 22 -1.68 -3.74 0.91
N ILE A 23 -2.67 -4.09 0.08
CA ILE A 23 -2.89 -5.46 -0.38
C ILE A 23 -1.70 -5.92 -1.23
N SER A 24 -1.31 -5.14 -2.23
CA SER A 24 -0.20 -5.48 -3.13
C SER A 24 1.14 -5.61 -2.41
N ALA A 25 1.42 -4.76 -1.42
CA ALA A 25 2.63 -4.88 -0.59
C ALA A 25 2.61 -6.16 0.25
N SER A 26 1.46 -6.54 0.81
CA SER A 26 1.31 -7.74 1.64
C SER A 26 1.41 -9.05 0.85
N GLU A 27 1.18 -9.02 -0.46
CA GLU A 27 1.35 -10.18 -1.36
C GLU A 27 2.81 -10.46 -1.71
N VAL A 28 3.74 -9.55 -1.43
CA VAL A 28 5.15 -9.76 -1.73
C VAL A 28 5.77 -10.75 -0.75
N GLU A 29 6.38 -11.80 -1.26
CA GLU A 29 7.08 -12.79 -0.45
C GLU A 29 8.22 -12.13 0.36
N GLY A 30 8.27 -12.43 1.66
CA GLY A 30 9.21 -11.82 2.58
C GLY A 30 8.66 -10.59 3.32
N VAL A 31 7.49 -10.07 2.93
CA VAL A 31 6.71 -9.17 3.78
C VAL A 31 5.95 -10.02 4.81
N ASP A 32 6.07 -9.64 6.08
CA ASP A 32 5.34 -10.26 7.18
C ASP A 32 3.99 -9.57 7.38
N SER A 33 4.02 -8.27 7.60
CA SER A 33 2.84 -7.46 7.90
C SER A 33 3.07 -5.97 7.63
N MET A 34 2.00 -5.20 7.43
CA MET A 34 2.05 -3.74 7.28
C MET A 34 2.18 -3.07 8.66
N ALA A 35 3.14 -2.15 8.81
CA ALA A 35 3.36 -1.40 10.04
C ALA A 35 2.38 -0.22 10.14
N GLY A 36 1.57 -0.20 11.19
CA GLY A 36 0.36 0.64 11.28
C GLY A 36 -0.91 -0.20 11.31
N GLY A 37 -0.82 -1.47 10.88
CA GLY A 37 -1.69 -2.53 11.37
C GLY A 37 -1.63 -2.55 12.90
N ILE A 38 -2.81 -2.63 13.51
CA ILE A 38 -2.91 -2.79 14.94
C ILE A 38 -2.13 -4.06 15.33
N THR A 39 -1.15 -3.95 16.23
CA THR A 39 -0.54 -5.13 16.89
C THR A 39 -1.67 -6.03 17.38
N ASN A 40 -1.56 -7.35 17.23
CA ASN A 40 -2.63 -8.31 17.57
C ASN A 40 -3.26 -8.06 18.96
N GLU A 41 -2.54 -7.46 19.90
CA GLU A 41 -3.02 -7.06 21.22
C GLU A 41 -4.13 -5.98 21.22
N ILE A 42 -4.11 -4.99 20.31
CA ILE A 42 -5.15 -3.94 20.27
C ILE A 42 -6.28 -4.32 19.29
N ALA A 43 -6.05 -5.29 18.38
CA ALA A 43 -7.01 -5.71 17.36
C ALA A 43 -8.21 -6.45 17.97
N GLY A 44 -7.96 -7.21 19.06
CA GLY A 44 -9.00 -7.92 19.81
C GLY A 44 -10.04 -7.00 20.48
N ARG A 45 -9.76 -5.70 20.61
CA ARG A 45 -10.68 -4.74 21.25
C ARG A 45 -11.41 -3.81 20.28
N LEU A 46 -10.99 -3.70 19.02
CA LEU A 46 -11.46 -2.63 18.13
C LEU A 46 -12.07 -3.06 16.79
N GLY A 47 -12.22 -4.36 16.51
CA GLY A 47 -13.11 -4.86 15.45
C GLY A 47 -12.85 -4.40 14.00
N MET A 48 -11.81 -3.62 13.71
CA MET A 48 -11.58 -2.99 12.40
C MET A 48 -10.24 -3.42 11.81
N LYS A 49 -10.30 -4.46 10.95
CA LYS A 49 -9.23 -4.80 9.99
C LYS A 49 -9.30 -3.81 8.82
N ASN A 50 -8.63 -2.66 8.92
CA ASN A 50 -8.56 -1.70 7.82
C ASN A 50 -7.21 -1.83 7.08
N PRO A 51 -7.18 -2.35 5.84
CA PRO A 51 -5.94 -2.58 5.08
C PRO A 51 -5.21 -1.29 4.69
N ALA A 52 -5.86 -0.12 4.79
CA ALA A 52 -5.22 1.18 4.57
C ALA A 52 -4.31 1.65 5.73
N LYS A 53 -4.30 0.95 6.88
CA LYS A 53 -3.46 1.36 8.02
C LYS A 53 -1.99 0.98 7.80
N GLY A 54 -1.11 1.97 7.82
CA GLY A 54 0.32 1.80 7.49
C GLY A 54 0.69 2.23 6.07
N VAL A 55 -0.30 2.71 5.31
CA VAL A 55 -0.13 3.28 3.98
C VAL A 55 -0.63 4.71 4.00
N LYS A 56 0.21 5.64 3.53
CA LYS A 56 -0.21 7.02 3.25
C LYS A 56 -0.11 7.24 1.75
N VAL A 57 -1.18 7.78 1.17
CA VAL A 57 -1.22 8.11 -0.25
C VAL A 57 -1.59 9.57 -0.41
N GLU A 58 -0.86 10.24 -1.29
CA GLU A 58 -1.18 11.56 -1.80
C GLU A 58 -1.41 11.45 -3.32
N VAL A 59 -2.61 11.80 -3.75
CA VAL A 59 -2.96 11.87 -5.18
C VAL A 59 -3.07 13.34 -5.56
N LYS A 60 -2.36 13.73 -6.62
CA LYS A 60 -2.40 15.08 -7.18
C LYS A 60 -2.59 14.97 -8.69
N GLY A 61 -3.79 15.35 -9.16
CA GLY A 61 -4.19 15.10 -10.55
C GLY A 61 -4.08 13.60 -10.87
N ASP A 62 -3.33 13.27 -11.92
CA ASP A 62 -3.13 11.88 -12.36
C ASP A 62 -1.89 11.21 -11.76
N THR A 63 -1.28 11.83 -10.74
CA THR A 63 -0.06 11.33 -10.10
C THR A 63 -0.30 10.89 -8.66
N ALA A 64 0.34 9.79 -8.27
CA ALA A 64 0.25 9.24 -6.92
C ALA A 64 1.65 9.11 -6.29
N VAL A 65 1.75 9.51 -5.02
CA VAL A 65 2.91 9.28 -4.15
C VAL A 65 2.45 8.39 -3.00
N VAL A 66 3.20 7.31 -2.76
CA VAL A 66 2.85 6.29 -1.78
C VAL A 66 3.95 6.14 -0.75
N ASP A 67 3.60 6.23 0.53
CA ASP A 67 4.46 5.90 1.65
C ASP A 67 3.92 4.64 2.35
N LEU A 68 4.77 3.63 2.48
CA LEU A 68 4.46 2.34 3.07
C LEU A 68 5.37 2.11 4.27
N ALA A 69 4.86 1.48 5.32
CA ALA A 69 5.67 0.92 6.37
C ALA A 69 5.40 -0.58 6.51
N ILE A 70 6.44 -1.41 6.56
CA ILE A 70 6.33 -2.88 6.58
C ILE A 70 7.24 -3.50 7.64
N TYR A 71 6.81 -4.65 8.17
CA TYR A 71 7.66 -5.63 8.83
C TYR A 71 8.10 -6.68 7.82
N LEU A 72 9.38 -6.99 7.81
CA LEU A 72 9.96 -8.02 6.95
C LEU A 72 10.16 -9.33 7.71
N LYS A 73 10.05 -10.45 7.02
CA LYS A 73 10.43 -11.76 7.58
C LYS A 73 11.94 -11.86 7.72
N TYR A 74 12.41 -12.48 8.79
CA TYR A 74 13.82 -12.80 8.95
C TYR A 74 14.33 -13.69 7.81
N GLY A 75 15.59 -13.52 7.43
CA GLY A 75 16.23 -14.28 6.35
C GLY A 75 16.04 -13.71 4.94
N TYR A 76 15.21 -12.67 4.75
CA TYR A 76 15.05 -12.00 3.47
C TYR A 76 15.93 -10.75 3.35
N SER A 77 16.39 -10.45 2.12
CA SER A 77 17.20 -9.27 1.83
C SER A 77 16.34 -8.00 1.77
N ILE A 78 16.59 -7.07 2.70
CA ILE A 78 15.82 -5.81 2.82
C ILE A 78 15.78 -5.04 1.48
N PRO A 79 16.91 -4.76 0.79
CA PRO A 79 16.85 -4.02 -0.47
C PRO A 79 16.09 -4.76 -1.57
N LYS A 80 16.23 -6.09 -1.63
CA LYS A 80 15.56 -6.92 -2.64
C LYS A 80 14.05 -6.90 -2.45
N ILE A 81 13.57 -7.13 -1.24
CA ILE A 81 12.13 -7.14 -0.97
C ILE A 81 11.53 -5.73 -1.10
N SER A 82 12.25 -4.70 -0.65
CA SER A 82 11.80 -3.31 -0.82
C SER A 82 11.59 -2.97 -2.30
N ALA A 83 12.52 -3.36 -3.18
CA ALA A 83 12.38 -3.15 -4.62
C ALA A 83 11.18 -3.90 -5.21
N GLN A 84 10.95 -5.15 -4.78
CA GLN A 84 9.79 -5.94 -5.21
C GLN A 84 8.47 -5.31 -4.76
N VAL A 85 8.40 -4.81 -3.52
CA VAL A 85 7.24 -4.07 -3.00
C VAL A 85 6.99 -2.82 -3.83
N GLN A 86 8.03 -2.03 -4.11
CA GLN A 86 7.91 -0.82 -4.93
C GLN A 86 7.34 -1.14 -6.32
N GLU A 87 7.89 -2.15 -6.99
CA GLU A 87 7.44 -2.56 -8.32
C GLU A 87 6.00 -3.05 -8.30
N LYS A 88 5.67 -3.96 -7.38
CA LYS A 88 4.34 -4.57 -7.28
C LYS A 88 3.26 -3.53 -6.99
N VAL A 89 3.51 -2.62 -6.04
CA VAL A 89 2.58 -1.54 -5.68
C VAL A 89 2.41 -0.56 -6.83
N ALA A 90 3.51 -0.14 -7.48
CA ALA A 90 3.43 0.79 -8.60
C ALA A 90 2.64 0.21 -9.78
N GLN A 91 2.88 -1.06 -10.12
CA GLN A 91 2.15 -1.78 -11.17
C GLN A 91 0.67 -1.90 -10.83
N ALA A 92 0.32 -2.33 -9.61
CA ALA A 92 -1.07 -2.53 -9.21
C ALA A 92 -1.89 -1.23 -9.26
N ILE A 93 -1.35 -0.13 -8.72
CA ILE A 93 -2.02 1.17 -8.76
C ILE A 93 -2.23 1.61 -10.22
N ASN A 94 -1.19 1.55 -11.04
CA ASN A 94 -1.28 1.95 -12.44
C ASN A 94 -2.34 1.11 -13.20
N SER A 95 -2.27 -0.22 -13.10
CA SER A 95 -3.18 -1.11 -13.81
C SER A 95 -4.64 -0.99 -13.37
N MET A 96 -4.92 -0.69 -12.09
CA MET A 96 -6.29 -0.62 -11.58
C MET A 96 -6.91 0.77 -11.68
N THR A 97 -6.10 1.83 -11.61
CA THR A 97 -6.59 3.22 -11.48
C THR A 97 -6.21 4.10 -12.65
N GLY A 98 -5.23 3.70 -13.47
CA GLY A 98 -4.62 4.55 -14.51
C GLY A 98 -3.71 5.65 -13.96
N LEU A 99 -3.55 5.78 -12.64
CA LEU A 99 -2.69 6.80 -12.03
C LEU A 99 -1.21 6.49 -12.27
N LYS A 100 -0.43 7.53 -12.56
CA LYS A 100 1.02 7.45 -12.65
C LYS A 100 1.63 7.52 -11.26
N VAL A 101 2.26 6.43 -10.82
CA VAL A 101 2.99 6.42 -9.54
C VAL A 101 4.33 7.13 -9.73
N GLU A 102 4.52 8.26 -9.05
CA GLU A 102 5.77 9.02 -9.11
C GLU A 102 6.83 8.38 -8.23
N ARG A 103 6.46 8.02 -6.99
CA ARG A 103 7.37 7.50 -5.97
C ARG A 103 6.64 6.52 -5.05
N VAL A 104 7.33 5.44 -4.68
CA VAL A 104 6.91 4.51 -3.62
C VAL A 104 8.02 4.45 -2.58
N ASN A 105 7.76 5.01 -1.40
CA ASN A 105 8.70 4.99 -0.29
C ASN A 105 8.35 3.80 0.62
N VAL A 106 9.32 2.91 0.84
CA VAL A 106 9.16 1.74 1.71
C VAL A 106 10.00 1.95 2.97
N ARG A 107 9.33 2.07 4.11
CA ARG A 107 9.94 2.13 5.43
C ARG A 107 9.91 0.74 6.07
N ILE A 108 11.06 0.27 6.53
CA ILE A 108 11.13 -0.96 7.33
C ILE A 108 10.91 -0.59 8.79
N ALA A 109 9.80 -1.04 9.36
CA ALA A 109 9.48 -0.83 10.77
C ALA A 109 10.21 -1.82 11.69
N GLY A 110 10.52 -3.00 11.18
CA GLY A 110 11.27 -4.03 11.89
C GLY A 110 11.38 -5.32 11.09
N VAL A 111 12.00 -6.32 11.71
CA VAL A 111 12.10 -7.67 11.18
C VAL A 111 11.38 -8.61 12.16
N SER A 112 10.41 -9.36 11.64
CA SER A 112 9.73 -10.43 12.36
C SER A 112 10.66 -11.63 12.44
N LEU A 113 11.13 -11.91 13.65
CA LEU A 113 11.78 -13.16 13.97
C LEU A 113 10.64 -14.15 14.20
N GLU A 114 10.46 -15.08 13.28
CA GLU A 114 9.51 -16.18 13.47
C GLU A 114 9.97 -16.94 14.72
N SER A 115 9.35 -16.67 15.87
CA SER A 115 9.51 -17.50 17.06
C SER A 115 8.89 -18.84 16.71
N GLN A 116 9.74 -19.83 16.44
CA GLN A 116 9.33 -21.22 16.39
C GLN A 116 8.52 -21.52 17.66
N GLN A 117 7.22 -21.78 17.50
CA GLN A 117 6.37 -22.42 18.49
C GLN A 117 6.19 -23.87 18.07
#